data_AF-A0A0C2H4C2-F1
#
_entry.id   AF-A0A0C2H4C2-F1
#
_cell.length_a   1.000
_cell.length_b   1.000
_cell.length_c   1.000
_cell.angle_alpha   90.00
_cell.angle_beta   90.00
_cell.angle_gamma   90.00
#
_symmetry.space_group_name_H-M   'P 1'
#
loop_
_entity.id
_entity.type
_entity.pdbx_description
1 polymer ?
#
loop_
_entity_poly.entity_id
_entity_poly.type
_entity_poly.pdbx_seq_one_letter_code
_entity_poly.pdbx_strand_id
1 'polypeptide(L)'
;MVTFKEKHQGQPISQFAQISWAETHEVGCGVVKCGDVYSVVCRYIPSGNHLHHVLYTVGVPCTECPSDMICEHETGLCMQQREYSAAPEHLPLWAVLLFVLCASVMHLSIIP
;
A
#
# COMPACT_ATOMS: atom_id res chain seq x y z
N MET A 1 19.89 9.54 5.36
CA MET A 1 18.97 9.80 4.23
C MET A 1 19.57 9.28 2.94
N VAL A 2 18.75 8.73 2.04
CA VAL A 2 19.18 8.27 0.71
C VAL A 2 18.68 9.27 -0.33
N THR A 3 19.57 9.74 -1.23
CA THR A 3 19.27 10.86 -2.15
C THR A 3 19.29 10.41 -3.61
N PHE A 4 18.32 10.90 -4.40
CA PHE A 4 18.29 10.71 -5.85
C PHE A 4 19.22 11.72 -6.52
N LYS A 5 20.08 11.26 -7.43
CA LYS A 5 21.15 12.07 -8.05
C LYS A 5 21.07 11.94 -9.56
N GLU A 6 21.68 12.89 -10.26
CA GLU A 6 21.77 12.90 -11.74
C GLU A 6 22.22 11.56 -12.32
N LYS A 7 23.23 10.92 -11.70
CA LYS A 7 23.74 9.61 -12.13
C LYS A 7 22.71 8.47 -12.08
N HIS A 8 21.58 8.64 -11.40
CA HIS A 8 20.50 7.65 -11.29
C HIS A 8 19.42 7.87 -12.36
N GLN A 9 19.35 9.04 -12.98
CA GLN A 9 18.33 9.37 -13.97
C GLN A 9 18.52 8.53 -15.23
N GLY A 10 17.44 7.90 -15.70
CA GLY A 10 17.47 7.01 -16.87
C GLY A 10 18.21 5.67 -16.64
N GLN A 11 18.72 5.42 -15.43
CA GLN A 11 19.32 4.14 -15.06
C GLN A 11 18.27 3.19 -14.49
N PRO A 12 18.49 1.86 -14.51
CA PRO A 12 17.54 0.89 -13.94
C PRO A 12 17.16 1.17 -12.49
N ILE A 13 18.07 1.75 -11.70
CA ILE A 13 17.83 2.14 -10.30
C ILE A 13 16.72 3.19 -10.14
N SER A 14 16.40 3.96 -11.18
CA SER A 14 15.32 4.97 -11.13
C SER A 14 13.94 4.34 -10.88
N GLN A 15 13.70 3.12 -11.37
CA GLN A 15 12.45 2.42 -11.14
C GLN A 15 12.31 2.02 -9.67
N PHE A 16 13.39 1.46 -9.09
CA PHE A 16 13.46 1.16 -7.66
C PHE A 16 13.28 2.42 -6.81
N ALA A 17 13.96 3.51 -7.17
CA ALA A 17 13.89 4.76 -6.44
C ALA A 17 12.46 5.34 -6.37
N GLN A 18 11.66 5.17 -7.41
CA GLN A 18 10.25 5.56 -7.40
C GLN A 18 9.40 4.67 -6.48
N ILE A 19 9.67 3.36 -6.46
CA ILE A 19 8.94 2.41 -5.60
C ILE A 19 9.27 2.66 -4.13
N SER A 20 10.50 3.05 -3.83
CA SER A 20 10.99 3.30 -2.46
C SER A 20 10.89 4.76 -2.01
N TRP A 21 10.07 5.59 -2.68
CA TRP A 21 9.90 6.98 -2.33
C TRP A 21 8.94 7.14 -1.15
N ALA A 22 9.43 7.54 0.02
CA ALA A 22 8.68 7.52 1.28
C ALA A 22 7.42 8.41 1.27
N GLU A 23 7.40 9.47 0.48
CA GLU A 23 6.22 10.35 0.36
C GLU A 23 5.14 9.77 -0.56
N THR A 24 5.50 8.83 -1.44
CA THR A 24 4.55 8.17 -2.35
C THR A 24 3.69 7.19 -1.57
N HIS A 25 2.38 7.41 -1.58
CA HIS A 25 1.41 6.59 -0.85
C HIS A 25 0.27 6.06 -1.74
N GLU A 26 0.21 6.48 -3.00
CA GLU A 26 -0.75 5.95 -3.97
C GLU A 26 -0.04 5.38 -5.20
N VAL A 27 -0.51 4.22 -5.66
CA VAL A 27 -0.05 3.59 -6.89
C VAL A 27 -1.24 3.09 -7.71
N GLY A 28 -1.23 3.39 -9.01
CA GLY A 28 -2.19 2.88 -9.97
C GLY A 28 -1.46 2.24 -11.15
N CYS A 29 -1.75 0.97 -11.43
CA CYS A 29 -1.12 0.23 -12.51
C CYS A 29 -2.14 -0.23 -13.57
N GLY A 30 -1.74 -0.19 -14.83
CA GLY A 30 -2.48 -0.74 -15.96
C GLY A 30 -1.62 -1.75 -16.72
N VAL A 31 -2.27 -2.80 -17.20
CA VAL A 31 -1.63 -3.84 -18.02
C VAL A 31 -2.38 -3.96 -19.33
N VAL A 32 -1.64 -3.95 -20.44
CA VAL A 32 -2.21 -4.12 -21.78
C VAL A 32 -1.34 -5.07 -22.60
N LYS A 33 -1.97 -5.92 -23.42
CA LYS A 33 -1.26 -6.76 -24.39
C LYS A 33 -1.07 -5.98 -25.70
N CYS A 34 0.18 -5.80 -26.10
CA CYS A 34 0.57 -5.13 -27.35
C CYS A 34 1.21 -6.18 -28.28
N GLY A 35 0.42 -6.79 -29.16
CA GLY A 35 0.91 -7.91 -29.98
C GLY A 35 1.26 -9.11 -29.10
N ASP A 36 2.52 -9.56 -29.16
CA ASP A 36 3.02 -10.70 -28.36
C ASP A 36 3.65 -10.30 -27.02
N VAL A 37 3.70 -9.00 -26.68
CA VAL A 37 4.26 -8.51 -25.42
C VAL A 37 3.18 -7.91 -24.52
N TYR A 38 3.42 -7.93 -23.21
CA TYR A 38 2.62 -7.19 -22.24
C TYR A 38 3.33 -5.91 -21.86
N SER A 39 2.61 -4.80 -21.89
CA SER A 39 3.05 -3.51 -21.36
C SER A 39 2.40 -3.27 -20.01
N VAL A 40 3.21 -3.00 -19.00
CA VAL A 40 2.79 -2.64 -17.64
C VAL A 40 3.22 -1.21 -17.38
N VAL A 41 2.27 -0.36 -16.98
CA VAL A 41 2.55 1.04 -16.63
C VAL A 41 1.96 1.32 -15.26
N CYS A 42 2.81 1.75 -14.33
CA CYS A 42 2.39 2.22 -13.01
C CYS A 42 2.61 3.73 -12.88
N ARG A 43 1.66 4.40 -12.25
CA ARG A 43 1.75 5.81 -11.83
C ARG A 43 1.76 5.87 -10.31
N TYR A 44 2.54 6.80 -9.79
CA TYR A 44 2.80 6.97 -8.37
C TYR A 44 2.45 8.39 -7.96
N ILE A 45 1.72 8.54 -6.85
CA ILE A 45 1.29 9.84 -6.33
C ILE A 45 1.63 9.93 -4.82
N PRO A 46 2.25 11.04 -4.37
CA PRO A 46 3.01 11.99 -5.19
C PRO A 46 4.14 11.30 -5.98
N SER A 47 4.54 11.89 -7.11
CA SER A 47 5.65 11.38 -7.90
C SER A 47 6.97 11.48 -7.13
N GLY A 48 7.89 10.55 -7.36
CA GLY A 48 9.22 10.56 -6.77
C GLY A 48 10.29 10.96 -7.78
N ASN A 49 11.52 10.48 -7.57
CA ASN A 49 12.67 10.68 -8.47
C ASN A 49 13.02 12.14 -8.76
N HIS A 50 12.70 13.04 -7.83
CA HIS A 50 13.13 14.43 -7.90
C HIS A 50 14.65 14.50 -7.68
N LEU A 51 15.35 15.14 -8.62
CA LEU A 51 16.80 15.30 -8.55
C LEU A 51 17.19 16.03 -7.26
N HIS A 52 18.18 15.50 -6.56
CA HIS A 52 18.70 16.01 -5.28
C HIS A 52 17.72 15.92 -4.10
N HIS A 53 16.56 15.28 -4.27
CA HIS A 53 15.63 15.02 -3.17
C HIS A 53 15.92 13.66 -2.52
N VAL A 54 15.45 13.50 -1.28
CA VAL A 54 15.59 12.30 -0.47
C VAL A 54 14.48 11.31 -0.83
N LEU A 55 14.85 10.05 -1.09
CA LEU A 55 13.90 8.96 -1.30
C LEU A 55 13.24 8.59 0.04
N TYR A 56 14.07 8.35 1.06
CA TYR A 56 13.65 8.03 2.42
C TYR A 56 14.76 8.38 3.44
N THR A 57 14.35 8.63 4.69
CA THR A 57 15.26 8.81 5.82
C THR A 57 15.66 7.45 6.37
N VAL A 58 16.94 7.30 6.74
CA VAL A 58 17.45 6.05 7.34
C VAL A 58 17.22 6.15 8.84
N GLY A 59 16.51 5.18 9.42
CA GLY A 59 16.17 5.19 10.84
C GLY A 59 15.39 3.96 11.26
N VAL A 60 14.88 3.99 12.50
CA VAL A 60 13.95 2.97 13.00
C VAL A 60 12.58 3.20 12.33
N PRO A 61 11.89 2.14 11.87
CA PRO A 61 10.57 2.31 11.27
C PRO A 61 9.61 3.08 12.18
N CYS A 62 8.72 3.86 11.57
CA CYS A 62 7.70 4.66 12.23
C CYS A 62 8.13 5.81 13.16
N THR A 63 9.43 6.08 13.33
CA THR A 63 9.86 7.21 14.20
C THR A 63 9.56 8.59 13.61
N GLU A 64 9.33 8.66 12.29
CA GLU A 64 9.09 9.90 11.55
C GLU A 64 7.78 9.84 10.74
N CYS A 65 6.76 9.08 11.18
CA CYS A 65 5.45 9.12 10.51
C CYS A 65 4.81 10.52 10.62
N PRO A 66 4.18 11.03 9.54
CA PRO A 66 3.40 12.26 9.59
C PRO A 66 2.28 12.21 10.64
N SER A 67 1.90 13.37 11.18
CA SER A 67 0.93 13.46 12.28
C SER A 67 -0.48 12.96 11.93
N ASP A 68 -0.83 12.89 10.64
CA ASP A 68 -2.11 12.42 10.12
C ASP A 68 -2.07 10.94 9.66
N MET A 69 -0.95 10.24 9.91
CA MET A 69 -0.76 8.84 9.57
C MET A 69 -0.52 7.99 10.83
N ILE A 70 -0.90 6.72 10.75
CA ILE A 70 -0.71 5.73 11.81
C ILE A 70 0.40 4.78 11.39
N CYS A 71 1.26 4.42 12.34
CA CYS A 71 2.24 3.35 12.13
C CYS A 71 1.54 1.99 12.09
N GLU A 72 1.74 1.24 11.01
CA GLU A 72 1.44 -0.18 10.95
C GLU A 72 2.66 -0.96 11.48
N HIS A 73 2.57 -1.42 12.73
CA HIS A 73 3.74 -2.01 13.41
C HIS A 73 4.22 -3.33 12.80
N GLU A 74 3.37 -4.06 12.07
CA GLU A 74 3.76 -5.32 11.43
C GLU A 74 4.65 -5.11 10.20
N THR A 75 4.36 -4.08 9.42
CA THR A 75 5.08 -3.76 8.17
C THR A 75 6.13 -2.66 8.36
N GLY A 76 5.98 -1.84 9.41
CA GLY A 76 6.79 -0.65 9.65
C GLY A 76 6.45 0.53 8.73
N LEU A 77 5.28 0.51 8.08
CA LEU A 77 4.82 1.55 7.16
C LEU A 77 3.92 2.58 7.86
N CYS A 78 3.90 3.81 7.34
CA CYS A 78 2.96 4.84 7.75
C CYS A 78 1.72 4.77 6.84
N MET A 79 0.55 4.51 7.41
CA MET A 79 -0.72 4.38 6.68
C MET A 79 -1.65 5.54 6.99
N GLN A 80 -2.50 5.91 6.03
CA GLN A 80 -3.50 6.94 6.29
C GLN A 80 -4.66 6.37 7.11
N GLN A 81 -5.18 7.16 8.07
CA GLN A 81 -6.20 6.69 9.03
C GLN A 81 -7.48 6.13 8.38
N ARG A 82 -7.84 6.63 7.19
CA ARG A 82 -9.03 6.17 6.45
C ARG A 82 -8.90 4.72 5.96
N GLU A 83 -7.68 4.25 5.76
CA GLU A 83 -7.39 2.90 5.25
C GLU A 83 -7.30 1.89 6.40
N TYR A 84 -6.76 2.29 7.56
CA TYR A 84 -6.81 1.50 8.81
C TYR A 84 -8.26 1.17 9.24
N SER A 85 -9.18 2.11 9.03
CA SER A 85 -10.61 1.93 9.34
C SER A 85 -11.33 0.94 8.41
N ALA A 86 -10.73 0.62 7.26
CA ALA A 86 -11.27 -0.32 6.28
C ALA A 86 -10.68 -1.73 6.43
N ALA A 87 -9.63 -1.90 7.24
CA ALA A 87 -9.09 -3.21 7.59
C ALA A 87 -10.06 -3.94 8.55
N PRO A 88 -10.47 -5.19 8.26
CA PRO A 88 -11.45 -5.91 9.05
C PRO A 88 -10.78 -6.57 10.28
N GLU A 89 -10.13 -5.80 11.14
CA GLU A 89 -9.42 -6.40 12.29
C GLU A 89 -10.27 -6.49 13.57
N HIS A 90 -11.43 -5.83 13.64
CA HIS A 90 -12.38 -6.05 14.73
C HIS A 90 -13.83 -5.96 14.25
N LEU A 91 -14.30 -6.98 13.54
CA LEU A 91 -15.74 -7.22 13.52
C LEU A 91 -16.18 -7.48 14.96
N PRO A 92 -17.13 -6.71 15.51
CA PRO A 92 -17.57 -6.91 16.87
C PRO A 92 -18.17 -8.32 17.04
N LEU A 93 -18.08 -8.91 18.24
CA LEU A 93 -18.57 -10.29 18.49
C LEU A 93 -20.02 -10.50 18.04
N TRP A 94 -20.88 -9.46 18.09
CA TRP A 94 -22.23 -9.53 17.57
C TRP A 94 -22.30 -9.69 16.05
N ALA A 95 -21.37 -9.13 15.28
CA ALA A 95 -21.29 -9.30 13.83
C ALA A 95 -20.82 -10.72 13.46
N VAL A 96 -19.86 -11.28 14.22
CA VAL A 96 -19.43 -12.69 14.06
C VAL A 96 -20.58 -13.64 14.44
N LEU A 97 -21.27 -13.36 15.55
CA LEU A 97 -22.46 -14.12 15.96
C LEU A 97 -23.56 -14.03 14.89
N LEU A 98 -23.83 -12.87 14.30
CA LEU A 98 -24.79 -12.74 13.21
C LEU A 98 -24.36 -13.53 11.97
N PHE A 99 -23.09 -13.51 11.59
CA PHE A 99 -22.58 -14.32 10.47
C PHE A 99 -22.74 -15.83 10.72
N VAL A 100 -22.37 -16.31 11.92
CA VAL A 100 -22.51 -17.73 12.31
C VAL A 100 -23.98 -18.14 12.43
N LEU A 101 -24.83 -17.28 13.01
CA LEU A 101 -26.27 -17.51 13.09
C LEU A 101 -26.89 -17.55 11.68
N CYS A 102 -26.51 -16.64 10.79
CA CYS A 102 -27.02 -16.62 9.42
C CYS A 102 -26.58 -17.87 8.63
N ALA A 103 -25.32 -18.30 8.75
CA ALA A 103 -24.83 -19.53 8.14
C ALA A 103 -25.51 -20.80 8.70
N SER A 104 -25.83 -20.82 10.00
CA SER A 104 -26.54 -21.92 10.65
C SER A 104 -28.01 -22.01 10.22
N VAL A 105 -28.68 -20.87 10.04
CA VAL A 105 -30.06 -20.80 9.53
C VAL A 105 -30.12 -21.22 8.04
N MET A 106 -29.08 -20.91 7.26
CA MET A 106 -28.96 -21.37 5.88
C MET A 106 -28.72 -22.89 5.77
N HIS A 107 -28.04 -23.51 6.75
CA HIS A 107 -27.92 -24.97 6.82
C HIS A 107 -29.24 -25.66 7.22
N LEU A 108 -30.10 -25.01 8.02
CA LEU A 108 -31.41 -25.55 8.39
C LEU A 108 -32.46 -25.46 7.27
N SER A 109 -32.20 -24.72 6.19
CA SER A 109 -33.14 -24.53 5.08
C SER A 109 -32.90 -25.48 3.89
N ILE A 110 -31.89 -26.37 3.97
CA ILE A 110 -31.46 -27.24 2.86
C ILE A 110 -31.57 -28.74 3.21
N ILE A 111 -32.02 -29.10 4.42
CA ILE A 111 -32.37 -30.50 4.76
C ILE A 111 -33.88 -30.66 4.52
N PRO A 112 -34.32 -31.36 3.44
CA PRO A 112 -35.72 -31.70 3.24
C PRO A 112 -36.25 -32.69 4.28
#